data_AF-A0A4Z1IQR7-F1
#
_entry.id   AF-A0A4Z1IQR7-F1
#
_cell.length_a   1.000
_cell.length_b   1.000
_cell.length_c   1.000
_cell.angle_alpha   90.00
_cell.angle_beta   90.00
_cell.angle_gamma   90.00
#
_symmetry.space_group_name_H-M   'P 1'
#
loop_
_entity.id
_entity.type
_entity.pdbx_description
1 polymer ?
#
loop_
_entity_poly.entity_id
_entity_poly.type
_entity_poly.pdbx_seq_one_letter_code
_entity_poly.pdbx_strand_id
1 'polypeptide(L)'
;MFSSGFVEGLEGKAFFPEDDPKCFDFFMGWIYFGTLRVLNASTALEKVEYDLNLLSLYSFADKLCLPELMDLVLNTYKNIYEKSNRFPRFMCHCMYFIFVKYDSEDVLNFWTTEDMAIAMTLHQD
;
A
#
# COMPACT_ATOMS: atom_id res chain seq x y z
N MET A 1 17.25 -9.01 5.48
CA MET A 1 16.96 -9.86 4.30
C MET A 1 18.24 -10.22 3.54
N PHE A 2 18.96 -9.28 2.92
CA PHE A 2 20.16 -9.61 2.11
C PHE A 2 21.48 -9.68 2.89
N SER A 3 21.52 -9.18 4.13
CA SER A 3 22.68 -9.25 5.03
C SER A 3 22.59 -10.39 6.06
N SER A 4 21.60 -11.26 5.94
CA SER A 4 21.33 -12.38 6.84
C SER A 4 21.74 -13.72 6.22
N GLY A 5 21.89 -14.76 7.04
CA GLY A 5 22.21 -16.12 6.59
C GLY A 5 21.03 -16.89 5.95
N PHE A 6 19.92 -16.21 5.66
CA PHE A 6 18.79 -16.81 4.92
C PHE A 6 19.15 -17.02 3.45
N VAL A 7 18.38 -17.88 2.77
CA VAL A 7 18.63 -18.24 1.35
C VAL A 7 18.70 -17.00 0.47
N GLU A 8 17.89 -15.99 0.76
CA GLU A 8 17.84 -14.74 0.00
C GLU A 8 19.14 -13.93 0.14
N GLY A 9 19.78 -13.97 1.31
CA GLY A 9 21.08 -13.35 1.54
C GLY A 9 22.24 -14.15 0.94
N LEU A 10 22.14 -15.49 0.93
CA LEU A 10 23.14 -16.37 0.33
C LEU A 10 23.12 -16.33 -1.19
N GLU A 11 21.94 -16.31 -1.80
CA GLU A 11 21.77 -16.29 -3.25
C GLU A 11 21.76 -14.87 -3.83
N GLY A 12 21.59 -13.85 -2.98
CA GLY A 12 21.42 -12.46 -3.41
C GLY A 12 20.14 -12.26 -4.23
N LYS A 13 19.11 -13.09 -3.99
CA LYS A 13 17.84 -13.10 -4.74
C LYS A 13 16.67 -13.18 -3.78
N ALA A 14 15.63 -12.42 -4.06
CA ALA A 14 14.36 -12.48 -3.34
C ALA A 14 13.24 -12.78 -4.32
N PHE A 15 12.32 -13.67 -3.93
CA PHE A 15 11.16 -14.06 -4.71
C PHE A 15 9.89 -13.67 -3.98
N PHE A 16 8.97 -12.99 -4.67
CA PHE A 16 7.71 -12.51 -4.14
C PHE A 16 6.54 -12.98 -5.02
N PRO A 17 6.16 -14.27 -4.97
CA PRO A 17 5.17 -14.86 -5.86
C PRO A 17 3.73 -14.38 -5.58
N GLU A 18 3.47 -13.89 -4.38
CA GLU A 18 2.15 -13.40 -3.93
C GLU A 18 1.87 -11.95 -4.36
N ASP A 19 2.88 -11.24 -4.86
CA ASP A 19 2.83 -9.80 -5.15
C ASP A 19 2.65 -9.53 -6.65
N ASP A 20 1.88 -8.49 -6.97
CA ASP A 20 1.67 -8.08 -8.36
C ASP A 20 2.98 -7.50 -8.93
N PRO A 21 3.52 -8.02 -10.05
CA PRO A 21 4.71 -7.48 -10.71
C PRO A 21 4.64 -5.96 -10.96
N LYS A 22 3.45 -5.39 -11.15
CA LYS A 22 3.27 -3.95 -11.35
C LYS A 22 3.65 -3.12 -10.13
N CYS A 23 3.55 -3.64 -8.91
CA CYS A 23 3.96 -2.90 -7.72
C CYS A 23 5.48 -2.69 -7.68
N PHE A 24 6.25 -3.61 -8.28
CA PHE A 24 7.71 -3.51 -8.36
C PHE A 24 8.17 -2.31 -9.18
N ASP A 25 7.45 -1.92 -10.23
CA ASP A 25 7.82 -0.72 -11.01
C ASP A 25 7.74 0.56 -10.16
N PHE A 26 6.70 0.67 -9.32
CA PHE A 26 6.57 1.78 -8.39
C PHE A 26 7.59 1.72 -7.26
N PHE A 27 7.82 0.52 -6.72
CA PHE A 27 8.84 0.29 -5.69
C PHE A 27 10.24 0.66 -6.18
N MET A 28 10.62 0.21 -7.37
CA MET A 28 11.89 0.57 -7.99
C MET A 28 11.97 2.07 -8.27
N GLY A 29 10.86 2.68 -8.70
CA GLY A 29 10.75 4.13 -8.81
C GLY A 29 11.10 4.85 -7.51
N TRP A 30 10.56 4.38 -6.38
CA TRP A 30 10.88 4.93 -5.08
C TRP A 30 12.34 4.68 -4.68
N ILE A 31 12.87 3.46 -4.84
CA ILE A 31 14.27 3.14 -4.50
C ILE A 31 15.27 4.03 -5.25
N TYR A 32 15.04 4.27 -6.54
CA TYR A 32 15.98 5.04 -7.36
C TYR A 32 15.79 6.56 -7.27
N PHE A 33 14.55 7.04 -7.12
CA PHE A 33 14.24 8.48 -7.21
C PHE A 33 13.77 9.11 -5.90
N GLY A 34 13.49 8.30 -4.87
CA GLY A 34 12.91 8.75 -3.60
C GLY A 34 11.45 9.23 -3.71
N THR A 35 10.82 9.06 -4.87
CA THR A 35 9.46 9.56 -5.14
C THR A 35 8.65 8.55 -5.95
N LEU A 36 7.33 8.56 -5.78
CA LEU A 36 6.42 7.78 -6.62
C LEU A 36 6.16 8.51 -7.93
N ARG A 37 6.11 7.75 -9.03
CA ARG A 37 5.69 8.29 -10.33
C ARG A 37 4.22 8.66 -10.25
N VAL A 38 3.94 9.96 -10.37
CA VAL A 38 2.57 10.48 -10.47
C VAL A 38 2.05 10.15 -11.86
N LEU A 39 0.91 9.47 -11.92
CA LEU A 39 0.29 9.10 -13.18
C LEU A 39 -0.53 10.28 -13.72
N ASN A 40 -0.25 10.69 -14.95
CA ASN A 40 -1.12 11.60 -15.71
C ASN A 40 -2.31 10.80 -16.28
N ALA A 41 -3.14 10.26 -15.39
CA ALA A 41 -4.30 9.46 -15.77
C ALA A 41 -5.37 10.36 -16.41
N SER A 42 -5.57 10.16 -17.71
CA SER A 42 -6.51 10.93 -18.53
C SER A 42 -7.89 10.27 -18.53
N THR A 43 -7.97 8.96 -18.28
CA THR A 43 -9.22 8.20 -18.27
C THR A 43 -9.62 7.74 -16.86
N ALA A 44 -10.91 7.45 -16.66
CA ALA A 44 -11.41 6.92 -15.39
C ALA A 44 -10.85 5.53 -15.08
N LEU A 45 -10.62 4.70 -16.10
CA LEU A 45 -10.04 3.37 -15.97
C LEU A 45 -8.60 3.42 -15.46
N GLU A 46 -7.78 4.31 -16.02
CA GLU A 46 -6.39 4.54 -15.58
C GLU A 46 -6.32 4.99 -14.12
N LYS A 47 -7.29 5.77 -13.64
CA LYS A 47 -7.36 6.19 -12.24
C LYS A 47 -7.64 5.02 -11.30
N VAL A 48 -8.58 4.14 -11.68
CA VAL A 48 -8.89 2.94 -10.88
C VAL A 48 -7.69 1.99 -10.85
N GLU A 49 -7.04 1.78 -11.99
CA GLU A 49 -5.82 0.95 -12.04
C GLU A 49 -4.69 1.55 -11.19
N TYR A 50 -4.53 2.87 -11.22
CA TYR A 50 -3.55 3.56 -10.37
C TYR A 50 -3.84 3.40 -8.87
N ASP A 51 -5.09 3.55 -8.46
CA ASP A 51 -5.50 3.35 -7.06
C ASP A 51 -5.21 1.92 -6.58
N LEU A 52 -5.48 0.92 -7.41
CA LEU A 52 -5.15 -0.48 -7.12
C LEU A 52 -3.64 -0.71 -7.02
N ASN A 53 -2.85 -0.07 -7.90
CA ASN A 53 -1.40 -0.18 -7.85
C ASN A 53 -0.81 0.48 -6.59
N LEU A 54 -1.34 1.64 -6.16
CA LEU A 54 -0.96 2.28 -4.90
C LEU A 54 -1.31 1.39 -3.69
N LEU A 55 -2.47 0.74 -3.73
CA LEU A 55 -2.90 -0.21 -2.69
C LEU A 55 -1.99 -1.44 -2.62
N SER A 56 -1.64 -2.02 -3.76
CA SER A 56 -0.68 -3.13 -3.86
C SER A 56 0.71 -2.69 -3.35
N LEU A 57 1.14 -1.47 -3.67
CA LEU A 57 2.42 -0.93 -3.19
C LEU A 57 2.42 -0.68 -1.68
N TYR A 58 1.31 -0.17 -1.12
CA TYR A 58 1.17 0.00 0.32
C TYR A 58 1.30 -1.34 1.05
N SER A 59 0.62 -2.37 0.55
CA SER A 59 0.66 -3.73 1.12
C SER A 59 2.04 -4.37 0.98
N PHE A 60 2.73 -4.11 -0.13
CA PHE A 60 4.11 -4.55 -0.35
C PHE A 60 5.09 -3.82 0.59
N ALA A 61 4.89 -2.52 0.83
CA ALA A 61 5.70 -1.75 1.76
C ALA A 61 5.52 -2.22 3.20
N ASP A 62 4.29 -2.57 3.60
CA ASP A 62 3.98 -3.16 4.91
C ASP A 62 4.71 -4.51 5.10
N LYS A 63 4.65 -5.41 4.11
CA LYS A 63 5.40 -6.69 4.08
C LYS A 63 6.90 -6.52 4.32
N LEU A 64 7.49 -5.51 3.69
CA LEU A 64 8.93 -5.24 3.77
C LEU A 64 9.29 -4.38 5.00
N CYS A 65 8.31 -4.02 5.82
CA CYS A 65 8.45 -3.12 6.97
C CYS A 65 9.09 -1.77 6.57
N LEU A 66 8.57 -1.15 5.51
CA LEU A 66 9.04 0.12 4.94
C LEU A 66 8.07 1.28 5.25
N PRO A 67 8.07 1.83 6.47
CA PRO A 67 7.10 2.85 6.89
C PRO A 67 7.20 4.13 6.05
N GLU A 68 8.41 4.52 5.63
CA GLU A 68 8.62 5.71 4.79
C GLU A 68 7.91 5.61 3.44
N LEU A 69 7.87 4.40 2.86
CA LEU A 69 7.16 4.14 1.61
C LEU A 69 5.65 4.12 1.82
N MET A 70 5.18 3.55 2.93
CA MET A 70 3.75 3.57 3.30
C MET A 70 3.25 5.02 3.44
N ASP A 71 4.00 5.85 4.17
CA ASP A 71 3.71 7.28 4.34
C ASP A 71 3.71 8.01 3.00
N LEU A 72 4.67 7.70 2.13
CA LEU A 72 4.74 8.30 0.80
C LEU A 72 3.51 7.93 -0.04
N VAL A 73 3.07 6.68 -0.02
CA VAL A 73 1.84 6.24 -0.72
C VAL A 73 0.62 7.00 -0.20
N LEU A 74 0.47 7.10 1.12
CA LEU A 74 -0.63 7.84 1.75
C LEU A 74 -0.61 9.32 1.37
N ASN A 75 0.57 9.95 1.40
CA ASN A 75 0.72 11.35 1.00
C ASN A 75 0.41 11.55 -0.49
N THR A 76 0.85 10.65 -1.36
CA THR A 76 0.50 10.69 -2.79
C THR A 76 -1.01 10.55 -2.98
N TYR A 77 -1.66 9.60 -2.30
CA TYR A 77 -3.10 9.41 -2.38
C TYR A 77 -3.85 10.65 -1.86
N LYS A 78 -3.43 11.19 -0.71
CA LYS A 78 -3.98 12.43 -0.15
C LYS A 78 -3.88 13.58 -1.13
N ASN A 79 -2.73 13.80 -1.74
CA ASN A 79 -2.51 14.91 -2.68
C ASN A 79 -3.38 14.78 -3.94
N ILE A 80 -3.61 13.57 -4.44
CA ILE A 80 -4.46 13.33 -5.62
C ILE A 80 -5.93 13.60 -5.28
N TYR A 81 -6.37 13.21 -4.08
CA TYR A 81 -7.78 13.18 -3.72
C TYR A 81 -8.20 14.25 -2.71
N GLU A 82 -7.30 15.17 -2.32
CA GLU A 82 -7.55 16.26 -1.38
C GLU A 82 -8.80 17.06 -1.74
N LYS A 83 -9.02 17.30 -3.04
CA LYS A 83 -10.18 18.04 -3.56
C LYS A 83 -11.49 17.24 -3.60
N SER A 84 -11.42 15.92 -3.40
CA SER A 84 -12.54 14.99 -3.67
C SER A 84 -13.06 14.27 -2.43
N ASN A 85 -12.52 14.54 -1.24
CA ASN A 85 -12.87 13.88 0.03
C ASN A 85 -12.85 12.34 -0.03
N ARG A 86 -12.04 11.74 -0.92
CA ARG A 86 -11.96 10.28 -1.12
C ARG A 86 -10.88 9.58 -0.29
N PHE A 87 -10.07 10.34 0.44
CA PHE A 87 -9.03 9.80 1.33
C PHE A 87 -9.53 8.74 2.32
N PRO A 88 -10.69 8.91 3.00
CA PRO A 88 -11.22 7.89 3.91
C PRO A 88 -11.50 6.54 3.26
N ARG A 89 -12.03 6.54 2.03
CA ARG A 89 -12.37 5.30 1.32
C ARG A 89 -11.14 4.48 0.96
N PHE A 90 -10.01 5.14 0.76
CA PHE A 90 -8.75 4.46 0.50
C PHE A 90 -8.20 3.80 1.74
N MET A 91 -8.22 4.47 2.90
CA MET A 91 -7.82 3.86 4.16
C MET A 91 -8.65 2.60 4.46
N CYS A 92 -9.97 2.65 4.23
CA CYS A 92 -10.82 1.47 4.35
C CYS A 92 -10.44 0.36 3.35
N HIS A 93 -10.08 0.69 2.10
CA HIS A 93 -9.61 -0.30 1.13
C HIS A 93 -8.23 -0.87 1.48
N CYS A 94 -7.30 -0.06 2.00
CA CYS A 94 -6.01 -0.50 2.54
C CYS A 94 -6.22 -1.50 3.66
N MET A 95 -7.06 -1.17 4.64
CA MET A 95 -7.40 -2.08 5.73
C MET A 95 -8.05 -3.35 5.21
N TYR A 96 -9.09 -3.25 4.36
CA TYR A 96 -9.76 -4.43 3.80
C TYR A 96 -8.80 -5.32 3.01
N PHE A 97 -7.94 -4.72 2.18
CA PHE A 97 -6.99 -5.48 1.37
C PHE A 97 -5.97 -6.19 2.25
N ILE A 98 -5.45 -5.54 3.29
CA ILE A 98 -4.59 -6.19 4.27
C ILE A 98 -5.35 -7.33 4.97
N PHE A 99 -6.50 -7.08 5.56
CA PHE A 99 -7.26 -8.09 6.31
C PHE A 99 -7.79 -9.26 5.46
N VAL A 100 -8.15 -9.04 4.19
CA VAL A 100 -8.76 -10.08 3.33
C VAL A 100 -7.75 -10.79 2.44
N LYS A 101 -6.69 -10.12 2.00
CA LYS A 101 -5.62 -10.80 1.23
C LYS A 101 -4.56 -11.42 2.12
N TYR A 102 -4.34 -10.90 3.33
CA TYR A 102 -3.39 -11.46 4.29
C TYR A 102 -4.14 -12.18 5.39
N ASP A 103 -4.69 -13.34 5.05
CA ASP A 103 -5.11 -14.34 6.03
C ASP A 103 -3.87 -15.07 6.57
N SER A 104 -2.96 -14.33 7.21
CA SER A 104 -1.92 -14.93 8.05
C SER A 104 -2.21 -14.51 9.48
N GLU A 105 -2.41 -15.50 10.35
CA GLU A 105 -2.74 -15.38 11.77
C GLU A 105 -1.78 -14.48 12.60
N ASP A 106 -0.73 -13.93 11.99
CA ASP A 106 0.33 -13.15 12.62
C ASP A 106 0.24 -11.61 12.46
N VAL A 107 -0.71 -11.05 11.69
CA VAL A 107 -0.86 -9.57 11.60
C VAL A 107 -1.79 -9.06 12.69
N LEU A 108 -1.30 -9.09 13.93
CA LEU A 108 -1.94 -8.46 15.10
C LEU A 108 -1.75 -6.93 15.05
N ASN A 109 -2.50 -6.24 14.20
CA ASN A 109 -2.83 -4.83 14.40
C ASN A 109 -4.30 -4.73 14.78
N PHE A 110 -4.54 -4.90 16.08
CA PHE A 110 -5.84 -4.91 16.74
C PHE A 110 -6.45 -3.50 16.70
N TRP A 111 -7.26 -3.22 15.68
CA TRP A 111 -8.24 -2.15 15.75
C TRP A 111 -9.51 -2.76 16.32
N THR A 112 -9.95 -2.26 17.47
CA THR A 112 -11.18 -2.77 18.06
C THR A 112 -12.36 -2.44 17.15
N THR A 113 -13.42 -3.24 17.21
CA THR A 113 -14.68 -2.93 16.50
C THR A 113 -15.21 -1.54 16.85
N GLU A 114 -14.88 -1.02 18.03
CA GLU A 114 -15.17 0.37 18.44
C GLU A 114 -14.36 1.39 17.63
N ASP A 115 -13.06 1.18 17.42
CA ASP A 115 -12.23 2.09 16.64
C ASP A 115 -12.67 2.16 15.17
N MET A 116 -13.07 1.02 14.59
CA MET A 116 -13.67 0.98 13.26
C MET A 116 -15.03 1.69 13.24
N ALA A 117 -15.89 1.50 14.25
CA ALA A 117 -17.19 2.16 14.32
C ALA A 117 -17.06 3.69 14.47
N ILE A 118 -16.06 4.17 15.21
CA ILE A 118 -15.74 5.60 15.35
C ILE A 118 -15.25 6.18 14.02
N ALA A 119 -14.34 5.49 13.33
CA ALA A 119 -13.89 5.91 12.01
C ALA A 119 -15.04 5.98 11.00
N MET A 120 -15.96 5.01 11.02
CA MET A 120 -17.11 4.97 10.13
C MET A 120 -18.18 6.03 10.45
N THR A 121 -18.32 6.44 11.72
CA THR A 121 -19.29 7.48 12.14
C THR A 121 -18.79 8.90 11.88
N LEU A 122 -17.48 9.13 11.87
CA LEU A 122 -16.84 10.39 11.46
C LEU A 122 -16.98 10.70 9.95
N HIS A 123 -17.60 9.80 9.16
CA HIS A 123 -17.71 9.90 7.71
C HIS A 123 -19.15 9.93 7.17
N GLN A 124 -20.15 10.20 8.02
CA GLN A 124 -21.49 10.55 7.55
C GLN A 124 -21.59 12.06 7.29
N ASP A 125 -21.16 12.49 6.10
CA ASP A 125 -21.63 13.69 5.38
C ASP A 125 -21.44 13.49 3.87
#